data_AF-A0A6C0EIQ2-F1
#
_entry.id   AF-A0A6C0EIQ2-F1
#
_cell.length_a   1.000
_cell.length_b   1.000
_cell.length_c   1.000
_cell.angle_alpha   90.00
_cell.angle_beta   90.00
_cell.angle_gamma   90.00
#
_symmetry.space_group_name_H-M   'P 1'
#
loop_
_entity.id
_entity.type
_entity.pdbx_description
1 polymer ?
#
loop_
_entity_poly.entity_id
_entity_poly.type
_entity_poly.pdbx_seq_one_letter_code
_entity_poly.pdbx_strand_id
1 'polypeptide(L)' 'MGDIKEKSTEHWVKVAITLLLKLILTIIVIKLSWGCNQNMNIILRLIGTAVSTLFSEIYIMYYAFYRLYLGNACPI' A
#
# COMPACT_ATOMS: atom_id res chain seq x y z
N MET A 1 27.66 16.01 -23.75
CA MET A 1 27.21 14.60 -23.88
C MET A 1 27.08 13.88 -22.52
N GLY A 2 27.77 14.31 -21.45
CA GLY A 2 27.67 13.73 -20.09
C GLY A 2 26.35 14.04 -19.37
N ASP A 3 25.91 15.30 -19.36
CA ASP A 3 24.69 15.76 -18.65
C ASP A 3 23.40 15.01 -19.01
N ILE A 4 23.20 14.64 -20.27
CA ILE A 4 21.96 13.99 -20.73
C ILE A 4 21.87 12.54 -20.20
N LYS A 5 23.00 11.84 -20.09
CA LYS A 5 23.07 10.47 -19.57
C LYS A 5 22.86 10.44 -18.06
N GLU A 6 23.45 11.41 -17.35
CA GLU A 6 23.35 11.53 -15.89
C GLU A 6 21.90 11.82 -15.46
N LYS A 7 21.26 12.82 -16.09
CA LYS A 7 19.87 13.20 -15.79
C LYS A 7 18.84 12.10 -16.12
N SER A 8 19.10 11.30 -17.16
CA SER A 8 18.30 10.12 -17.50
C SER A 8 18.44 9.03 -16.44
N THR A 9 19.66 8.74 -16.00
CA THR A 9 19.93 7.69 -15.01
C THR A 9 19.29 8.00 -13.67
N GLU A 10 19.38 9.25 -13.20
CA GLU A 10 18.71 9.68 -11.96
C GLU A 10 17.19 9.52 -12.00
N HIS A 11 16.56 9.81 -13.15
CA HIS A 11 15.13 9.64 -13.33
C HIS A 11 14.73 8.17 -13.20
N TRP A 12 15.45 7.26 -13.87
CA TRP A 12 15.18 5.82 -13.78
C TRP A 12 15.41 5.26 -12.37
N VAL A 13 16.42 5.75 -11.65
CA VAL A 13 16.64 5.38 -10.25
C VAL A 13 15.46 5.83 -9.37
N LYS A 14 14.98 7.07 -9.53
CA LYS A 14 13.79 7.56 -8.80
C LYS A 14 12.57 6.71 -9.10
N VAL A 15 12.31 6.40 -10.38
CA VAL A 15 11.20 5.54 -10.80
C VAL A 15 11.31 4.15 -10.17
N ALA A 16 12.50 3.54 -10.19
CA ALA A 16 12.73 2.22 -9.59
C ALA A 16 12.46 2.21 -8.08
N ILE A 17 12.94 3.23 -7.35
CA ILE A 17 12.68 3.38 -5.91
C ILE A 17 11.19 3.57 -5.64
N THR A 18 10.51 4.44 -6.39
CA THR A 18 9.07 4.66 -6.24
C THR A 18 8.27 3.37 -6.51
N LEU A 19 8.63 2.61 -7.54
CA LEU A 19 8.03 1.31 -7.84
C LEU A 19 8.23 0.31 -6.70
N LEU A 20 9.45 0.22 -6.17
CA LEU A 20 9.77 -0.69 -5.06
C LEU A 20 9.00 -0.32 -3.79
N LEU A 21 8.93 0.97 -3.44
CA LEU A 21 8.13 1.44 -2.31
C LEU A 21 6.64 1.15 -2.51
N LYS A 22 6.11 1.40 -3.71
CA LYS A 22 4.71 1.10 -4.05
C LYS A 22 4.39 -0.38 -3.99
N LEU A 23 5.31 -1.25 -4.41
CA LEU A 23 5.17 -2.70 -4.30
C LEU A 23 5.06 -3.12 -2.83
N ILE A 24 5.95 -2.61 -1.98
CA ILE A 24 5.96 -2.91 -0.54
C ILE A 24 4.64 -2.46 0.11
N LEU A 25 4.20 -1.22 -0.17
CA LEU A 25 2.93 -0.70 0.37
C LEU A 25 1.74 -1.54 -0.08
N THR A 26 1.71 -1.94 -1.36
CA THR A 26 0.67 -2.83 -1.90
C THR A 26 0.61 -4.16 -1.17
N ILE A 27 1.76 -4.81 -0.94
CA ILE A 27 1.82 -6.09 -0.21
C ILE A 27 1.30 -5.92 1.22
N ILE A 28 1.67 -4.83 1.90
CA ILE A 28 1.21 -4.52 3.25
C ILE A 28 -0.32 -4.37 3.26
N VAL A 29 -0.88 -3.56 2.36
CA VAL A 29 -2.32 -3.31 2.26
C VAL A 29 -3.10 -4.58 1.98
N ILE A 30 -2.64 -5.41 1.04
CA ILE A 30 -3.28 -6.69 0.73
C ILE A 30 -3.30 -7.57 1.98
N LYS A 31 -2.16 -7.73 2.66
CA LYS A 31 -2.07 -8.55 3.87
C LYS A 31 -3.01 -8.05 4.97
N LEU A 32 -3.08 -6.74 5.16
CA LEU A 32 -3.88 -6.09 6.18
C LEU A 32 -5.38 -6.21 5.88
N SER A 33 -5.80 -5.80 4.67
CA SER A 33 -7.19 -5.90 4.20
C SER A 33 -7.67 -7.34 4.18
N TRP A 34 -6.85 -8.26 3.68
CA TRP A 34 -7.22 -9.67 3.64
C TRP A 34 -7.34 -10.24 5.05
N GLY A 35 -6.41 -9.92 5.96
CA GLY A 35 -6.41 -10.42 7.33
C GLY A 35 -7.58 -9.90 8.16
N CYS A 36 -7.89 -8.61 8.08
CA CYS A 36 -8.94 -8.02 8.90
C CYS A 36 -10.35 -8.29 8.39
N ASN A 37 -10.52 -8.50 7.08
CA ASN A 37 -11.81 -8.84 6.48
C ASN A 37 -12.05 -10.37 6.41
N GLN A 38 -11.45 -11.16 7.30
CA GLN A 38 -11.57 -12.63 7.30
C GLN A 38 -13.00 -13.13 7.53
N ASN A 39 -13.80 -12.37 8.28
CA ASN A 39 -15.18 -12.73 8.60
C ASN A 39 -16.19 -12.31 7.51
N MET A 40 -15.73 -11.63 6.45
CA MET A 40 -16.58 -11.20 5.34
C MET A 40 -16.67 -12.28 4.25
N ASN A 41 -17.77 -12.27 3.51
CA ASN A 41 -17.91 -13.11 2.31
C ASN A 41 -16.78 -12.83 1.31
N ILE A 42 -16.32 -13.89 0.63
CA ILE A 42 -15.14 -13.85 -0.25
C ILE A 42 -15.21 -12.76 -1.34
N ILE A 43 -16.41 -12.51 -1.89
CA ILE A 43 -16.64 -11.47 -2.90
C ILE A 43 -16.39 -10.08 -2.31
N LEU A 44 -16.97 -9.77 -1.14
CA LEU A 44 -16.72 -8.49 -0.47
C LEU A 44 -15.27 -8.34 -0.05
N ARG A 45 -14.62 -9.43 0.38
CA ARG A 45 -13.20 -9.42 0.76
C ARG A 45 -12.29 -9.07 -0.42
N LEU A 46 -12.59 -9.60 -1.61
CA LEU A 46 -11.89 -9.26 -2.85
C LEU A 46 -12.12 -7.80 -3.23
N ILE A 47 -13.37 -7.33 -3.22
CA ILE A 47 -13.71 -5.93 -3.53
C ILE A 47 -13.02 -4.99 -2.54
N GLY A 48 -13.08 -5.25 -1.24
CA GLY A 48 -12.43 -4.45 -0.22
C GLY A 48 -10.91 -4.44 -0.35
N THR A 49 -10.31 -5.55 -0.78
CA THR A 49 -8.87 -5.62 -1.06
C THR A 49 -8.50 -4.84 -2.31
N ALA A 50 -9.33 -4.87 -3.36
CA ALA A 50 -9.11 -4.06 -4.56
C ALA A 50 -9.21 -2.56 -4.25
N VAL A 51 -10.26 -2.14 -3.53
CA VAL A 51 -10.46 -0.74 -3.14
C VAL A 51 -9.34 -0.26 -2.23
N SER A 52 -8.97 -1.03 -1.21
CA SER A 52 -7.86 -0.66 -0.31
C SER A 52 -6.53 -0.56 -1.05
N THR A 53 -6.26 -1.44 -2.02
CA THR A 53 -5.04 -1.38 -2.84
C THR A 53 -5.01 -0.13 -3.73
N LEU A 54 -6.15 0.27 -4.33
CA LEU A 54 -6.25 1.51 -5.11
C LEU A 54 -5.97 2.76 -4.25
N PHE A 55 -6.40 2.74 -2.99
CA PHE A 55 -6.23 3.83 -2.02
C PHE A 55 -5.22 3.46 -0.91
N SER A 56 -4.10 2.85 -1.30
CA SER A 56 -3.13 2.23 -0.37
C SER A 56 -2.66 3.15 0.74
N GLU A 57 -2.40 4.42 0.43
CA GLU A 57 -1.89 5.42 1.36
C GLU A 57 -2.93 5.79 2.42
N ILE A 58 -4.16 6.04 1.98
CA ILE A 58 -5.28 6.38 2.87
C ILE A 58 -5.58 5.18 3.77
N TYR A 59 -5.58 3.98 3.20
CA TYR A 59 -5.84 2.74 3.93
C TYR A 59 -4.79 2.48 5.01
N ILE A 60 -3.50 2.64 4.69
CA ILE A 60 -2.42 2.49 5.68
C ILE A 60 -2.51 3.55 6.76
N MET A 61 -2.76 4.82 6.43
CA MET A 61 -2.91 5.88 7.44
C MET A 61 -4.08 5.60 8.37
N TYR A 62 -5.22 5.17 7.84
CA TYR A 62 -6.39 4.75 8.61
C TYR A 62 -6.03 3.63 9.59
N TYR A 63 -5.36 2.58 9.13
CA TYR A 63 -4.95 1.48 10.00
C TYR A 63 -3.88 1.87 11.02
N ALA A 64 -2.92 2.70 10.64
CA ALA A 64 -1.92 3.22 11.56
C ALA A 64 -2.57 4.01 12.69
N PHE A 65 -3.59 4.81 12.37
CA PHE A 65 -4.36 5.53 13.38
C PHE A 65 -5.06 4.58 14.36
N TYR A 66 -5.78 3.58 13.86
CA TYR A 66 -6.45 2.59 14.72
C TYR A 66 -5.47 1.79 15.58
N ARG A 67 -4.32 1.42 15.03
CA ARG A 67 -3.34 0.61 15.75
C ARG A 67 -2.61 1.41 16.82
N LEU A 68 -2.19 2.64 16.53
CA LEU A 68 -1.40 3.46 17.44
C LEU A 68 -2.24 4.17 18.50
N TYR A 69 -3.43 4.64 18.15
CA TYR A 69 -4.26 5.43 19.06
C TYR A 69 -5.37 4.62 19.73
N LEU A 70 -5.97 3.65 19.03
CA LEU A 70 -7.08 2.85 19.54
C LEU A 70 -6.65 1.45 20.01
N GLY A 71 -5.38 1.08 19.82
CA GLY A 71 -4.85 -0.24 20.19
C GLY A 71 -5.42 -1.41 19.38
N ASN A 72 -6.25 -1.14 18.37
CA ASN A 72 -6.94 -2.15 17.58
C ASN A 72 -6.14 -2.48 16.32
N ALA A 73 -5.79 -3.76 16.14
CA ALA A 73 -5.06 -4.22 14.96
C ALA A 73 -5.93 -4.23 13.68
N CYS A 74 -7.24 -4.43 13.85
CA CYS A 74 -8.23 -4.40 12.80
C CYS A 74 -9.37 -3.46 13.20
N PRO A 75 -9.61 -2.36 12.48
CA PRO A 75 -10.85 -1.62 12.57
C PRO A 75 -11.96 -2.48 11.98
N ILE A 76 -12.80 -2.99 12.88
CA ILE A 76 -14.11 -3.66 12.71
C ILE A 76 -14.47 -4.06 11.27
#